data_AF-X1GJ17-F1
#
_entry.id   AF-X1GJ17-F1
#
_cell.length_a   1.000
_cell.length_b   1.000
_cell.length_c   1.000
_cell.angle_alpha   90.00
_cell.angle_beta   90.00
_cell.angle_gamma   90.00
#
_symmetry.space_group_name_H-M   'P 1'
#
loop_
_entity.id
_entity.type
_entity.pdbx_description
1 polymer ?
#
loop_
_entity_poly.entity_id
_entity_poly.type
_entity_poly.pdbx_seq_one_letter_code
_entity_poly.pdbx_strand_id
1 'polypeptide(L)' 'MPKCFICHGEYESGRELTCSDECHAELVRRLIARFGEFKKVVRQSTGIAYKVPIRDIIEKGIREQDLDQYPLWEKAYA' A
#
# COMPACT_ATOMS: atom_id res chain seq x y z
N MET A 1 1.62 19.63 17.07
CA MET A 1 0.74 18.53 16.63
C MET A 1 1.07 18.16 15.18
N PRO A 2 1.04 16.87 14.81
CA PRO A 2 1.13 16.46 13.41
C PRO A 2 -0.02 17.07 12.59
N LYS A 3 0.23 17.29 11.30
CA LYS A 3 -0.77 17.77 10.34
C LYS A 3 -1.22 16.64 9.44
N CYS A 4 -2.53 16.47 9.28
CA CYS A 4 -3.09 15.45 8.41
C CYS A 4 -2.70 15.74 6.96
N PHE A 5 -2.20 14.73 6.24
CA PHE A 5 -1.80 14.87 4.84
C PHE A 5 -2.97 15.17 3.89
N ILE A 6 -4.21 14.88 4.29
CA ILE A 6 -5.41 15.03 3.46
C ILE A 6 -6.13 16.35 3.70
N CYS A 7 -6.47 16.65 4.96
CA CYS A 7 -7.24 17.86 5.30
C CYS A 7 -6.36 19.01 5.82
N HIS A 8 -5.06 18.76 6.06
CA HIS A 8 -4.11 19.70 6.67
C HIS A 8 -4.45 20.19 8.09
N GLY A 9 -5.51 19.66 8.70
CA GLY A 9 -5.86 19.89 10.09
C GLY A 9 -4.82 19.29 11.04
N GLU A 10 -4.61 19.95 12.17
CA GLU A 10 -3.79 19.43 13.25
C GLU A 10 -4.58 18.39 14.06
N TYR A 11 -3.91 17.35 14.53
CA TYR A 11 -4.57 16.29 15.30
C TYR A 11 -3.67 15.74 16.39
N GLU A 12 -4.29 15.27 17.48
CA GLU A 12 -3.60 14.63 18.61
C GLU A 12 -3.66 13.10 18.52
N SER A 13 -4.73 12.56 17.93
CA SER A 13 -4.95 11.13 17.75
C SER A 13 -5.38 10.82 16.31
N GLY A 14 -4.88 9.71 15.77
CA GLY A 14 -5.08 9.32 14.38
C GLY A 14 -4.05 8.27 13.96
N ARG A 15 -3.91 8.08 12.65
CA ARG A 15 -2.82 7.30 12.06
C ARG A 15 -1.61 8.20 11.81
N GLU A 16 -0.48 7.62 11.44
CA GLU A 16 0.79 8.33 11.25
C GLU A 16 0.69 9.55 10.32
N LEU A 17 -0.16 9.50 9.28
CA LEU A 17 -0.32 10.57 8.28
C LEU A 17 -1.73 11.19 8.22
N THR A 18 -2.70 10.65 8.95
CA THR A 18 -4.12 11.03 8.79
C THR A 18 -4.88 11.09 10.11
N CYS A 19 -5.71 12.12 10.27
CA CYS A 19 -6.44 12.39 11.51
C CYS A 19 -7.72 11.55 11.69
N SER A 20 -8.23 10.90 10.65
CA SER A 20 -9.47 10.11 10.69
C SER A 20 -9.42 8.95 9.71
N ASP A 21 -10.31 7.98 9.88
CA ASP A 21 -10.47 6.86 8.94
C ASP A 21 -10.93 7.34 7.56
N GLU A 22 -11.71 8.41 7.48
CA GLU A 22 -12.12 9.02 6.21
C GLU A 22 -10.91 9.61 5.47
N CYS A 23 -10.08 10.39 6.16
CA CYS A 23 -8.83 10.91 5.59
C CYS A 23 -7.88 9.77 5.21
N HIS A 24 -7.82 8.71 6.01
CA HIS A 24 -7.01 7.54 5.68
C HIS A 24 -7.49 6.83 4.41
N ALA A 25 -8.79 6.57 4.30
CA ALA A 25 -9.38 5.94 3.11
C ALA A 25 -9.14 6.77 1.84
N GLU A 26 -9.22 8.10 1.94
CA GLU A 26 -8.92 9.00 0.83
C GLU A 26 -7.44 8.99 0.46
N LEU A 27 -6.54 8.96 1.43
CA LEU A 27 -5.10 8.79 1.17
C LEU A 27 -4.83 7.49 0.40
N VAL A 28 -5.39 6.37 0.84
CA VAL A 28 -5.25 5.07 0.18
C VAL A 28 -5.81 5.13 -1.25
N ARG A 29 -6.98 5.74 -1.46
CA ARG A 29 -7.55 5.93 -2.80
C ARG A 29 -6.61 6.72 -3.71
N ARG A 30 -6.02 7.83 -3.23
CA ARG A 30 -5.09 8.65 -4.02
C ARG A 30 -3.82 7.89 -4.37
N LEU A 31 -3.28 7.10 -3.44
CA LEU A 31 -2.10 6.28 -3.68
C LEU A 31 -2.38 5.19 -4.71
N ILE A 32 -3.53 4.50 -4.63
CA ILE A 32 -3.95 3.52 -5.63
C ILE A 32 -4.15 4.18 -7.01
N ALA A 33 -4.81 5.33 -7.06
CA ALA A 33 -5.01 6.06 -8.32
C ALA A 33 -3.68 6.50 -8.96
N ARG A 34 -2.67 6.83 -8.15
CA ARG A 34 -1.35 7.26 -8.62
C ARG A 34 -0.46 6.11 -9.05
N PHE A 35 -0.44 5.02 -8.29
CA PHE A 35 0.53 3.93 -8.46
C PHE A 35 -0.06 2.68 -9.11
N GLY A 36 -1.38 2.64 -9.31
CA GLY A 36 -2.14 1.48 -9.79
C GLY A 36 -2.68 0.63 -8.65
N GLU A 37 -3.53 -0.35 -8.99
CA GLU A 37 -4.12 -1.25 -7.98
C GLU A 37 -3.12 -2.27 -7.43
N PHE A 38 -2.12 -2.64 -8.24
CA PHE A 38 -1.16 -3.70 -7.91
C PHE A 38 0.28 -3.24 -8.12
N LYS A 39 1.17 -3.73 -7.27
CA LYS A 39 2.62 -3.56 -7.39
C LYS A 39 3.28 -4.92 -7.58
N LYS A 40 4.27 -4.95 -8.47
CA LYS A 40 5.18 -6.08 -8.62
C LYS A 40 6.17 -6.08 -7.45
N VAL A 41 6.09 -7.11 -6.61
CA VAL A 41 7.03 -7.33 -5.50
C VAL A 41 7.84 -8.57 -5.80
N VAL A 42 9.16 -8.47 -5.70
CA VAL A 42 10.09 -9.58 -6.01
C VAL A 42 10.63 -10.13 -4.71
N ARG A 43 10.45 -11.44 -4.49
CA ARG A 43 11.09 -12.15 -3.38
C ARG A 43 12.59 -12.17 -3.63
N GLN A 44 13.37 -11.59 -2.71
CA GLN A 44 14.81 -11.44 -2.91
C GLN A 44 15.52 -12.81 -2.94
N SER A 45 15.09 -13.75 -2.09
CA SER A 45 15.71 -15.08 -1.98
C SER A 45 15.55 -15.96 -3.23
N THR A 46 14.46 -15.82 -3.99
CA THR A 46 14.15 -16.71 -5.14
C THR A 46 14.01 -15.98 -6.48
N GLY A 47 13.90 -14.65 -6.47
CA GLY A 47 13.61 -13.85 -7.67
C GLY A 47 12.17 -13.95 -8.19
N ILE A 48 11.29 -14.70 -7.49
CA ILE A 48 9.89 -14.85 -7.89
C ILE A 48 9.16 -13.52 -7.69
N ALA A 49 8.38 -13.12 -8.69
CA ALA A 49 7.59 -11.90 -8.66
C ALA A 49 6.12 -12.20 -8.35
N TYR A 50 5.54 -11.39 -7.47
CA TYR A 50 4.17 -11.51 -7.00
C TYR A 50 3.39 -10.22 -7.31
N LYS A 51 2.09 -10.38 -7.56
CA LYS A 51 1.13 -9.29 -7.80
C LYS A 51 0.42 -8.96 -6.50
N VAL A 52 0.94 -7.94 -5.82
CA VAL A 52 0.48 -7.53 -4.50
C VAL A 52 -0.43 -6.31 -4.61
N PRO A 53 -1.64 -6.32 -4.03
CA PRO A 53 -2.49 -5.13 -3.96
C PRO A 53 -1.79 -4.01 -3.20
N ILE A 54 -1.80 -2.78 -3.74
CA ILE A 54 -1.18 -1.62 -3.06
C ILE A 54 -1.85 -1.35 -1.70
N ARG A 55 -3.16 -1.59 -1.59
CA ARG A 55 -3.87 -1.49 -0.31
C ARG A 55 -3.25 -2.38 0.78
N ASP A 56 -2.87 -3.61 0.44
CA ASP A 56 -2.28 -4.52 1.43
C ASP A 56 -0.90 -4.02 1.88
N ILE A 57 -0.09 -3.49 0.94
CA ILE A 57 1.20 -2.88 1.26
C ILE A 57 1.03 -1.71 2.24
N ILE A 58 0.04 -0.85 2.03
CA ILE A 58 -0.18 0.34 2.86
C ILE A 58 -0.76 -0.03 4.24
N GLU A 59 -1.76 -0.91 4.28
CA GLU A 59 -2.52 -1.18 5.50
C GLU A 59 -1.87 -2.19 6.43
N LYS A 60 -1.17 -3.18 5.86
CA LYS A 60 -0.66 -4.34 6.60
C LYS A 60 0.87 -4.38 6.62
N GLY A 61 1.51 -3.67 5.69
CA GLY A 61 2.88 -3.99 5.30
C GLY A 61 2.95 -5.36 4.63
N ILE A 62 4.11 -5.71 4.08
CA ILE A 62 4.35 -7.02 3.46
C ILE A 62 5.67 -7.56 3.97
N ARG A 63 5.64 -8.77 4.57
CA ARG A 63 6.85 -9.53 4.86
C ARG A 63 7.09 -10.52 3.73
N GLU A 64 8.35 -10.92 3.55
CA GLU A 64 8.73 -11.86 2.49
C GLU A 64 7.95 -13.18 2.58
N GLN A 65 7.75 -13.70 3.79
CA GLN A 65 6.99 -14.92 4.08
C GLN A 65 5.51 -14.83 3.70
N ASP A 66 4.95 -13.63 3.61
CA ASP A 66 3.54 -13.42 3.26
C ASP A 66 3.34 -13.45 1.74
N LEU A 67 4.43 -13.43 0.94
CA LEU A 67 4.32 -13.33 -0.52
C LEU A 67 3.59 -14.51 -1.15
N ASP A 68 3.65 -15.70 -0.56
CA ASP A 68 3.01 -16.91 -1.09
C ASP A 68 1.47 -16.87 -1.07
N GLN A 69 0.87 -15.90 -0.38
CA GLN A 69 -0.58 -15.69 -0.41
C GLN A 69 -1.06 -14.90 -1.63
N TYR A 70 -0.14 -14.34 -2.43
CA TYR A 70 -0.47 -13.51 -3.59
C TYR A 70 -0.25 -14.28 -4.90
N PRO A 71 -1.02 -13.96 -5.95
CA PRO A 71 -0.78 -14.52 -7.27
C PRO A 71 0.58 -14.09 -7.82
N LEU A 72 1.16 -14.93 -8.67
CA LEU A 72 2.40 -14.60 -9.38
C LEU A 72 2.18 -13.40 -10.32
N TRP A 73 3.21 -12.59 -10.49
CA TRP A 73 3.21 -11.56 -11.52
C TRP A 73 3.50 -12.21 -12.86
N GLU A 74 2.45 -12.56 -13.60
CA GLU A 74 2.58 -13.03 -14.97
C GLU A 74 3.34 -11.98 -15.79
N LYS A 75 4.46 -12.38 -16.40
CA LYS A 75 5.09 -11.55 -17.42
C LYS A 75 4.11 -11.49 -18.58
N ALA A 76 3.51 -10.34 -18.83
CA ALA A 76 3.02 -10.03 -20.15
C ALA A 76 4.24 -10.02 -21.08
N TYR A 77 4.59 -11.18 -21.64
CA TYR A 77 5.32 -11.20 -22.90
C TYR A 77 4.29 -10.81 -23.96
N ALA A 78 4.34 -9.54 -24.37
CA ALA A 78 3.77 -9.03 -25.60
C ALA A 78 4.89 -8.32 -26.36
#